data_AF-A0AA36DPZ5-F1
#
_entry.id   AF-A0AA36DPZ5-F1
#
_cell.length_a   1.000
_cell.length_b   1.000
_cell.length_c   1.000
_cell.angle_alpha   90.00
_cell.angle_beta   90.00
_cell.angle_gamma   90.00
#
_symmetry.space_group_name_H-M   'P 1'
#
loop_
_entity.id
_entity.type
_entity.pdbx_description
1 polymer ?
#
loop_
_entity_poly.entity_id
_entity_poly.type
_entity_poly.pdbx_seq_one_letter_code
_entity_poly.pdbx_strand_id
1 'polypeptide(L)'
;MFDFFRKTNFQDFLLDALNLGHYDLQGYRLDALRNSCDSFWLSLGESDEERDKNFNILLEQKSYWSSQIGICISEALEDIRYYRLHEGKLILAKKVGREDKARTLKQDWRRMALHMREV
;
A
#
# COMPACT_ATOMS: atom_id res chain seq x y z
N MET A 1 9.69 -10.75 -23.45
CA MET A 1 8.30 -10.35 -23.73
C MET A 1 7.39 -11.53 -23.42
N PHE A 2 7.03 -11.69 -22.14
CA PHE A 2 5.97 -12.59 -21.71
C PHE A 2 5.22 -11.85 -20.61
N ASP A 3 4.16 -11.14 -21.01
CA ASP A 3 3.12 -10.68 -20.11
C ASP A 3 2.36 -11.91 -19.62
N PHE A 4 2.89 -12.49 -18.54
CA PHE A 4 2.20 -13.47 -17.73
C PHE A 4 1.08 -12.69 -17.03
N PHE A 5 -0.16 -12.80 -17.53
CA PHE A 5 -1.37 -12.29 -16.88
C PHE A 5 -1.51 -12.97 -15.50
N ARG A 6 -0.69 -12.54 -14.55
CA ARG A 6 -0.91 -12.78 -13.14
C ARG A 6 -2.21 -12.06 -12.84
N LYS A 7 -3.12 -12.73 -12.13
CA LYS A 7 -4.25 -12.03 -11.49
C LYS A 7 -3.62 -11.07 -10.49
N THR A 8 -3.31 -9.85 -10.93
CA THR A 8 -2.90 -8.76 -10.06
C THR A 8 -4.10 -8.45 -9.19
N ASN A 9 -3.98 -8.81 -7.91
CA ASN A 9 -4.99 -8.40 -6.96
C ASN A 9 -4.86 -6.87 -6.76
N PHE A 10 -5.89 -6.23 -6.24
CA PHE A 10 -5.88 -4.77 -6.06
C PHE A 10 -4.74 -4.29 -5.16
N GLN A 11 -4.30 -5.12 -4.21
CA GLN A 11 -3.17 -4.82 -3.36
C GLN A 11 -1.84 -4.83 -4.12
N ASP A 12 -1.64 -5.74 -5.08
CA ASP A 12 -0.47 -5.76 -5.96
C ASP A 12 -0.38 -4.47 -6.78
N PHE A 13 -1.51 -4.01 -7.33
CA PHE A 13 -1.59 -2.74 -8.04
C PHE A 13 -1.18 -1.55 -7.16
N LEU A 14 -1.61 -1.53 -5.90
CA LEU A 14 -1.24 -0.46 -4.96
C LEU A 14 0.24 -0.53 -4.56
N LEU A 15 0.81 -1.74 -4.42
CA LEU A 15 2.24 -1.91 -4.17
C LEU A 15 3.07 -1.51 -5.39
N ASP A 16 2.63 -1.81 -6.60
CA ASP A 16 3.26 -1.35 -7.85
C ASP A 16 3.27 0.19 -7.92
N ALA A 17 2.17 0.85 -7.56
CA ALA A 17 2.08 2.31 -7.52
C ALA A 17 3.08 2.95 -6.52
N LEU A 18 3.51 2.21 -5.50
CA LEU A 18 4.54 2.61 -4.55
C LEU A 18 5.96 2.17 -4.95
N ASN A 19 6.14 1.60 -6.14
CA ASN A 19 7.37 0.93 -6.60
C ASN A 19 7.82 -0.25 -5.72
N LEU A 20 6.91 -0.86 -4.95
CA LEU A 20 7.17 -1.99 -4.04
C LEU A 20 6.75 -3.35 -4.63
N GLY A 21 6.07 -3.34 -5.78
CA GLY A 21 5.62 -4.56 -6.45
C GLY A 21 6.66 -5.24 -7.35
N HIS A 22 7.89 -4.71 -7.41
CA HIS A 22 8.98 -5.29 -8.21
C HIS A 22 9.16 -6.79 -7.93
N TYR A 23 9.38 -7.57 -9.00
CA TYR A 23 9.48 -9.03 -8.93
C TYR A 23 10.62 -9.49 -8.02
N ASP A 24 11.75 -8.78 -8.05
CA ASP A 24 12.92 -9.10 -7.21
C ASP A 24 12.67 -8.92 -5.72
N LEU A 25 11.68 -8.10 -5.35
CA LEU A 25 11.19 -7.97 -3.98
C LEU A 25 10.22 -9.10 -3.60
N GLN A 26 9.93 -10.06 -4.47
CA GLN A 26 9.06 -11.21 -4.20
C GLN A 26 9.84 -12.50 -3.91
N GLY A 27 11.16 -12.51 -4.12
CA GLY A 27 12.01 -13.68 -3.94
C GLY A 27 13.18 -13.41 -2.99
N TYR A 28 13.39 -14.29 -2.01
CA TYR A 28 14.50 -14.25 -1.05
C TYR A 28 15.85 -14.67 -1.67
N ARG A 29 16.22 -14.14 -2.83
CA ARG A 29 17.50 -14.48 -3.49
C ARG A 29 18.43 -13.28 -3.60
N LEU A 30 18.70 -12.66 -2.45
CA LEU A 30 19.69 -11.59 -2.33
C LEU A 30 21.04 -11.99 -2.96
N ASP A 31 21.47 -13.24 -2.75
CA ASP A 31 22.71 -13.77 -3.31
C ASP A 31 22.69 -13.88 -4.84
N ALA A 32 21.52 -14.10 -5.43
CA ALA A 32 21.38 -14.09 -6.90
C ALA A 32 21.42 -12.65 -7.44
N LEU A 33 20.82 -11.69 -6.72
CA LEU A 33 20.83 -10.28 -7.10
C LEU A 33 22.24 -9.67 -7.01
N ARG A 34 22.98 -9.94 -5.93
CA ARG A 34 24.37 -9.47 -5.76
C ARG A 34 25.30 -9.91 -6.87
N ASN A 35 25.09 -11.11 -7.40
CA ASN A 35 25.88 -11.66 -8.51
C ASN A 35 25.27 -11.36 -9.90
N SER A 36 24.17 -10.61 -9.95
CA SER A 36 23.49 -10.24 -11.19
C SER A 36 23.89 -8.85 -11.65
N CYS A 37 23.92 -8.64 -12.96
CA CYS A 37 23.94 -7.31 -13.55
C CYS A 37 22.51 -6.74 -13.71
N ASP A 38 21.60 -7.06 -12.79
CA ASP A 38 20.22 -6.61 -12.90
C ASP A 38 20.15 -5.09 -12.70
N SER A 39 19.45 -4.43 -13.63
CA SER A 39 19.16 -3.00 -13.59
C SER A 39 18.50 -2.58 -12.27
N PHE A 40 17.64 -3.43 -11.70
CA PHE A 40 17.02 -3.15 -10.41
C PHE A 40 18.07 -3.07 -9.31
N TRP A 41 18.93 -4.08 -9.18
CA TRP A 41 19.97 -4.12 -8.15
C TRP A 41 20.93 -2.93 -8.26
N LEU A 42 21.37 -2.61 -9.48
CA LEU A 42 22.25 -1.48 -9.75
C LEU A 42 21.60 -0.12 -9.46
N SER A 43 20.28 0.00 -9.57
CA SER A 43 19.55 1.22 -9.25
C SER A 43 19.51 1.55 -7.75
N LEU A 44 19.80 0.57 -6.88
CA LEU A 44 19.69 0.74 -5.43
C LEU A 44 20.89 1.46 -4.80
N GLY A 45 22.00 1.65 -5.51
CA GLY A 45 23.18 2.32 -4.96
C GLY A 45 24.46 2.04 -5.75
N GLU A 46 25.52 2.75 -5.40
CA GLU A 46 26.82 2.63 -6.08
C GLU A 46 27.69 1.52 -5.48
N SER A 47 27.59 1.29 -4.16
CA SER A 47 28.28 0.20 -3.46
C SER A 47 27.33 -0.94 -3.07
N ASP A 48 27.88 -2.13 -2.82
CA ASP A 48 27.09 -3.29 -2.41
C ASP A 48 26.48 -3.10 -1.02
N GLU A 49 27.18 -2.42 -0.09
CA GLU A 49 26.63 -2.08 1.22
C GLU A 49 25.41 -1.15 1.13
N GLU A 50 25.47 -0.17 0.22
CA GLU A 50 24.36 0.75 -0.01
C GLU A 50 23.17 0.02 -0.64
N ARG A 51 23.42 -0.83 -1.64
CA ARG A 51 22.38 -1.64 -2.30
C ARG A 51 21.72 -2.59 -1.30
N ASP A 52 22.49 -3.29 -0.48
CA ASP A 52 21.97 -4.18 0.57
C ASP A 52 21.08 -3.41 1.56
N LYS A 53 21.54 -2.24 2.01
CA LYS A 53 20.77 -1.39 2.93
C LYS A 53 19.46 -0.94 2.28
N ASN A 54 19.50 -0.42 1.06
CA ASN A 54 18.32 0.08 0.36
C ASN A 54 17.36 -1.05 -0.02
N PHE A 55 17.87 -2.22 -0.37
CA PHE A 55 17.05 -3.41 -0.58
C PHE A 55 16.31 -3.83 0.69
N ASN A 56 16.98 -3.86 1.84
CA ASN A 56 16.34 -4.15 3.12
C ASN A 56 15.27 -3.12 3.49
N ILE A 57 15.52 -1.83 3.25
CA ILE A 57 14.52 -0.77 3.43
C ILE A 57 13.30 -1.03 2.55
N LEU A 58 13.48 -1.38 1.28
CA LEU A 58 12.37 -1.70 0.37
C LEU A 58 11.58 -2.93 0.83
N LEU A 59 12.25 -3.95 1.37
CA LEU A 59 11.57 -5.12 1.94
C LEU A 59 10.73 -4.75 3.18
N GLU A 60 11.28 -3.96 4.09
CA GLU A 60 10.57 -3.47 5.27
C GLU A 60 9.35 -2.63 4.87
N GLN A 61 9.54 -1.70 3.94
CA GLN A 61 8.47 -0.86 3.40
C GLN A 61 7.38 -1.71 2.72
N LYS A 62 7.76 -2.69 1.90
CA LYS A 62 6.81 -3.60 1.26
C LYS A 62 5.98 -4.37 2.28
N SER A 63 6.61 -4.90 3.32
CA SER A 63 5.92 -5.61 4.41
C SER A 63 4.94 -4.68 5.13
N TYR A 64 5.40 -3.48 5.51
CA TYR A 64 4.58 -2.47 6.18
C TYR A 64 3.37 -2.06 5.33
N TRP A 65 3.60 -1.63 4.10
CA TRP A 65 2.54 -1.14 3.20
C TRP A 65 1.58 -2.24 2.80
N SER A 66 2.03 -3.49 2.64
CA SER A 66 1.14 -4.63 2.39
C SER A 66 0.08 -4.77 3.49
N SER A 67 0.49 -4.60 4.75
CA SER A 67 -0.44 -4.62 5.88
C SER A 67 -1.34 -3.37 5.91
N GLN A 68 -0.76 -2.18 5.75
CA GLN A 68 -1.51 -0.92 5.79
C GLN A 68 -2.57 -0.84 4.69
N ILE A 69 -2.25 -1.27 3.47
CA ILE A 69 -3.18 -1.31 2.35
C ILE A 69 -4.42 -2.16 2.72
N GLY A 70 -4.21 -3.33 3.31
CA GLY A 70 -5.31 -4.20 3.75
C GLY A 70 -6.20 -3.54 4.81
N ILE A 71 -5.60 -2.83 5.76
CA ILE A 71 -6.31 -2.08 6.79
C ILE A 71 -7.15 -0.96 6.16
N CYS A 72 -6.51 -0.09 5.36
CA CYS A 72 -7.18 1.06 4.74
C CYS A 72 -8.34 0.64 3.82
N ILE A 73 -8.16 -0.44 3.04
CA ILE A 73 -9.25 -0.97 2.19
C ILE A 73 -10.40 -1.46 3.06
N SER A 74 -10.11 -2.21 4.12
CA SER A 74 -11.14 -2.74 5.02
C SER A 74 -11.93 -1.61 5.68
N GLU A 75 -11.25 -0.57 6.14
CA GLU A 75 -11.86 0.63 6.71
C GLU A 75 -12.70 1.39 5.69
N ALA A 76 -12.20 1.57 4.47
CA ALA A 76 -12.93 2.26 3.41
C ALA A 76 -14.20 1.48 2.98
N LEU A 77 -14.11 0.15 2.86
CA LEU A 77 -15.26 -0.70 2.55
C LEU A 77 -16.29 -0.68 3.68
N GLU A 78 -15.84 -0.68 4.93
CA GLU A 78 -16.74 -0.52 6.07
C GLU A 78 -17.38 0.87 6.10
N ASP A 79 -16.64 1.92 5.72
CA ASP A 79 -17.19 3.28 5.60
C ASP A 79 -18.31 3.36 4.55
N ILE A 80 -18.06 2.79 3.36
CA ILE A 80 -19.04 2.75 2.26
C ILE A 80 -20.34 2.07 2.69
N ARG A 81 -20.27 1.01 3.51
CA ARG A 81 -21.46 0.30 4.02
C ARG A 81 -22.35 1.16 4.92
N TYR A 82 -21.83 2.27 5.47
CA TYR A 82 -22.64 3.21 6.23
C TYR A 82 -23.42 4.17 5.35
N TYR A 83 -23.25 4.16 4.03
CA TYR A 83 -24.02 4.99 3.13
C TYR A 83 -25.02 4.16 2.32
N ARG A 84 -26.19 4.75 2.06
CA ARG A 84 -27.19 4.22 1.12
C ARG A 84 -27.60 5.32 0.16
N LEU A 85 -27.96 4.92 -1.06
CA LEU A 85 -28.51 5.85 -2.04
C LEU A 85 -30.01 6.06 -1.75
N HIS A 86 -30.43 7.31 -1.59
CA HIS A 86 -31.82 7.71 -1.43
C HIS A 86 -32.07 8.96 -2.25
N GLU A 87 -33.03 8.89 -3.18
CA GLU A 87 -33.38 10.02 -4.08
C GLU A 87 -32.16 10.61 -4.81
N GLY A 88 -31.26 9.75 -5.29
CA GLY A 88 -30.04 10.16 -6.00
C GLY A 88 -28.95 10.79 -5.13
N LYS A 89 -29.14 10.83 -3.80
CA LYS A 89 -28.16 11.34 -2.84
C LYS A 89 -27.64 10.21 -1.97
N LEU A 90 -26.33 10.21 -1.67
CA LEU A 90 -25.78 9.36 -0.61
C LEU A 90 -26.23 9.91 0.74
N ILE A 91 -26.95 9.10 1.51
CA ILE A 91 -27.33 9.40 2.89
C ILE A 91 -26.74 8.35 3.83
N LEU A 92 -26.43 8.74 5.05
CA LEU A 92 -26.02 7.79 6.08
C LEU A 92 -27.16 6.80 6.37
N ALA A 93 -26.86 5.52 6.26
CA ALA A 93 -27.74 4.44 6.68
C ALA A 93 -27.94 4.57 8.19
N LYS A 94 -29.19 4.73 8.60
CA LYS A 94 -29.60 4.93 10.00
C LYS A 94 -29.35 3.64 10.79
N LYS A 95 -28.11 3.38 11.20
CA LYS A 95 -27.80 2.34 12.20
C LYS A 95 -28.04 2.95 13.58
N VAL A 96 -29.06 2.46 14.27
CA VAL A 96 -29.37 2.83 15.66
C VAL A 96 -28.10 2.58 16.51
N GLY A 97 -27.50 3.65 17.05
CA GLY A 97 -26.46 3.56 18.09
C GLY A 97 -25.03 4.03 17.78
N ARG A 98 -24.73 4.70 16.66
CA ARG A 98 -23.34 5.15 16.37
C ARG A 98 -23.21 6.48 15.61
N GLU A 99 -23.96 7.52 16.00
CA GLU A 99 -23.75 8.86 15.43
C GLU A 99 -22.34 9.42 15.71
N ASP A 100 -21.63 8.90 16.73
CA ASP A 100 -20.30 9.39 17.12
C ASP A 100 -19.14 8.94 16.21
N LYS A 101 -19.18 7.75 15.60
CA LYS A 101 -18.01 7.20 14.86
C LYS A 101 -17.72 7.90 13.54
N ALA A 102 -18.74 8.33 12.81
CA ALA A 102 -18.56 9.07 11.56
C ALA A 102 -17.90 10.45 11.78
N ARG A 103 -18.06 11.02 12.98
CA ARG A 103 -17.44 12.29 13.38
C ARG A 103 -15.96 12.11 13.73
N THR A 104 -15.60 11.01 14.40
CA THR A 104 -14.22 10.68 14.77
C THR A 104 -13.35 10.36 13.55
N LEU A 105 -13.85 9.57 12.60
CA LEU A 105 -13.08 9.18 11.41
C LEU A 105 -12.70 10.39 10.54
N LYS A 106 -13.60 11.38 10.37
CA LYS A 106 -13.28 12.61 9.64
C LYS A 106 -12.11 13.41 10.25
N GLN A 107 -11.85 13.26 11.55
CA GLN A 107 -10.72 13.90 12.22
C GLN A 107 -9.42 13.12 12.04
N ASP A 108 -9.46 11.79 12.01
CA ASP A 108 -8.27 10.94 11.85
C ASP A 108 -7.69 10.99 10.43
N TRP A 109 -8.54 10.99 9.39
CA TRP A 109 -8.06 11.16 8.00
C TRP A 109 -7.33 12.50 7.80
N ARG A 110 -7.78 13.56 8.49
CA ARG A 110 -7.10 14.86 8.45
C ARG A 110 -5.74 14.83 9.14
N ARG A 111 -5.61 14.08 10.25
CA ARG A 111 -4.32 13.88 10.93
C ARG A 111 -3.34 13.08 10.08
N MET A 112 -3.79 11.98 9.46
CA MET A 112 -2.93 11.19 8.58
C MET A 112 -2.48 11.98 7.34
N ALA A 113 -3.38 12.74 6.72
CA ALA A 113 -3.03 13.60 5.59
C ALA A 113 -2.06 14.75 5.95
N LEU A 114 -2.11 15.24 7.19
CA LEU A 114 -1.14 16.20 7.72
C LEU A 114 0.23 15.56 7.93
N HIS A 115 0.28 14.35 8.48
CA HIS A 115 1.54 13.65 8.72
C HIS A 115 2.24 13.25 7.41
N MET A 116 1.48 12.91 6.36
CA MET A 116 2.00 12.64 5.02
C MET A 116 2.51 13.88 4.26
N ARG A 117 2.28 15.11 4.76
CA ARG A 117 2.84 16.35 4.18
C ARG A 117 4.15 16.78 4.83
N GLU A 118 4.48 16.23 5.99
CA GLU A 118 5.67 16.58 6.77
C GLU A 118 6.82 15.57 6.60
N VAL A 119 6.57 14.47 5.90
CA VAL A 119 7.53 13.44 5.48
C VAL A 119 7.82 13.62 3.99
#